data_AF-A0A1H7DTI8-F1
#
_entry.id   AF-A0A1H7DTI8-F1
#
_cell.length_a   1.000
_cell.length_b   1.000
_cell.length_c   1.000
_cell.angle_alpha   90.00
_cell.angle_beta   90.00
_cell.angle_gamma   90.00
#
_symmetry.space_group_name_H-M   'P 1'
#
loop_
_entity.id
_entity.type
_entity.pdbx_description
1 polymer ?
#
loop_
_entity_poly.entity_id
_entity_poly.type
_entity_poly.pdbx_seq_one_letter_code
_entity_poly.pdbx_strand_id
1 'polypeptide(L)'
;MTELRETFVKPDEALEGANHLGAAGARLAMTWQNLAGTIETLNEGRPWGDDEPGNEFNKSYLGGEDQPADKVLKLTADLVPLVEVLGPTVKGAVEGTVDVDDMVKTLFGGDDK
;
A
#
# COMPACT_ATOMS: atom_id res chain seq x y z
N MET A 1 -20.23 24.62 -29.26
CA MET A 1 -20.55 23.23 -28.88
C MET A 1 -19.33 22.69 -28.18
N THR A 2 -19.13 23.06 -26.92
CA THR A 2 -18.08 22.51 -26.07
C THR A 2 -18.67 21.25 -25.44
N GLU A 3 -18.24 20.10 -25.94
CA GLU A 3 -18.65 18.80 -25.40
C GLU A 3 -18.20 18.70 -23.95
N LEU A 4 -19.15 18.97 -23.06
CA LEU A 4 -19.12 18.58 -21.68
C LEU A 4 -19.36 17.06 -21.63
N ARG A 5 -18.47 16.33 -20.94
CA ARG A 5 -18.59 14.94 -20.43
C ARG A 5 -17.70 13.87 -21.10
N GLU A 6 -16.42 14.15 -21.31
CA GLU A 6 -15.42 13.09 -21.15
C GLU A 6 -14.95 13.11 -19.70
N THR A 7 -15.40 12.16 -18.89
CA THR A 7 -14.65 11.77 -17.69
C THR A 7 -13.24 11.41 -18.18
N PHE A 8 -12.26 12.26 -17.87
CA PHE A 8 -10.85 12.20 -18.32
C PHE A 8 -10.10 10.90 -17.93
N VAL A 9 -10.80 9.91 -17.38
CA VAL A 9 -10.25 8.64 -16.92
C VAL A 9 -10.54 7.61 -18.00
N LYS A 10 -9.50 7.05 -18.61
CA LYS A 10 -9.62 5.88 -19.46
C LYS A 10 -9.85 4.66 -18.54
N PRO A 11 -11.09 4.17 -18.41
CA PRO A 11 -11.44 3.26 -17.32
C PRO A 11 -10.70 1.94 -17.43
N ASP A 12 -10.57 1.37 -18.63
CA ASP A 12 -9.86 0.11 -18.84
C ASP A 12 -8.38 0.21 -18.44
N GLU A 13 -7.69 1.27 -18.89
CA GLU A 13 -6.28 1.52 -18.54
C GLU A 13 -6.13 1.77 -17.02
N ALA A 14 -7.09 2.46 -16.40
CA ALA A 14 -7.10 2.73 -14.96
C ALA A 14 -7.36 1.46 -14.14
N LEU A 15 -8.26 0.59 -14.59
CA LEU A 15 -8.53 -0.71 -13.96
C LEU A 15 -7.33 -1.65 -14.08
N GLU A 16 -6.69 -1.70 -15.25
CA GLU A 16 -5.45 -2.46 -15.45
C GLU A 16 -4.34 -1.96 -14.49
N GLY A 17 -4.13 -0.64 -14.44
CA GLY A 17 -3.19 -0.03 -13.50
C GLY A 17 -3.51 -0.33 -12.03
N ALA A 18 -4.79 -0.27 -11.64
CA ALA A 18 -5.25 -0.59 -10.29
C ALA A 18 -5.02 -2.07 -9.93
N ASN A 19 -5.21 -2.99 -10.88
CA ASN A 19 -4.91 -4.41 -10.70
C ASN A 19 -3.40 -4.64 -10.51
N HIS A 20 -2.55 -3.99 -11.32
CA HIS A 20 -1.10 -4.05 -11.14
C HIS A 20 -0.66 -3.50 -9.79
N LEU A 21 -1.23 -2.36 -9.37
CA LEU A 21 -0.95 -1.76 -8.08
C LEU A 21 -1.36 -2.67 -6.93
N GLY A 22 -2.55 -3.29 -7.00
CA GLY A 22 -3.03 -4.25 -6.01
C GLY A 22 -2.13 -5.48 -5.90
N ALA A 23 -1.71 -6.05 -7.04
CA ALA A 23 -0.80 -7.19 -7.07
C ALA A 23 0.58 -6.85 -6.48
N ALA A 24 1.12 -5.65 -6.80
CA ALA A 24 2.38 -5.17 -6.24
C ALA A 24 2.27 -4.94 -4.73
N GLY A 25 1.17 -4.33 -4.26
CA GLY A 25 0.88 -4.12 -2.84
C GLY A 25 0.77 -5.42 -2.07
N ALA A 26 0.01 -6.39 -2.55
CA ALA A 26 -0.10 -7.71 -1.93
C ALA A 26 1.25 -8.45 -1.87
N ARG A 27 2.06 -8.36 -2.93
CA ARG A 27 3.41 -8.93 -2.95
C ARG A 27 4.33 -8.26 -1.94
N LEU A 28 4.25 -6.93 -1.83
CA LEU A 28 5.00 -6.17 -0.83
C LEU A 28 4.60 -6.59 0.59
N ALA A 29 3.30 -6.69 0.88
CA ALA A 29 2.77 -7.12 2.17
C ALA A 29 3.28 -8.50 2.59
N MET A 30 3.14 -9.49 1.70
CA MET A 30 3.64 -10.85 1.96
C MET A 30 5.16 -10.88 2.19
N THR A 31 5.92 -10.17 1.35
CA THR A 31 7.38 -10.17 1.46
C THR A 31 7.84 -9.47 2.74
N TRP A 32 7.20 -8.35 3.08
CA TRP A 32 7.49 -7.59 4.29
C TRP A 32 7.19 -8.39 5.55
N GLN A 33 6.03 -9.06 5.62
CA GLN A 33 5.67 -9.87 6.78
C GLN A 33 6.71 -10.97 7.05
N ASN A 34 7.18 -11.65 6.01
CA ASN A 34 8.22 -12.67 6.14
C ASN A 34 9.57 -12.07 6.58
N LEU A 35 9.95 -10.92 6.03
CA LEU A 35 11.19 -10.25 6.37
C LEU A 35 11.17 -9.73 7.82
N ALA A 36 10.09 -9.07 8.23
CA ALA A 36 9.91 -8.56 9.59
C ALA A 36 10.00 -9.69 10.61
N GLY A 37 9.28 -10.80 10.40
CA GLY A 37 9.37 -11.96 11.28
C GLY A 37 10.77 -12.59 11.33
N THR A 38 11.51 -12.59 10.21
CA THR A 38 12.91 -13.03 10.18
C THR A 38 13.80 -12.11 11.04
N ILE A 39 13.62 -10.80 10.92
CA ILE A 39 14.40 -9.81 11.69
C ILE A 39 14.08 -9.92 13.18
N GLU A 40 12.80 -10.05 13.55
CA GLU A 40 12.38 -10.26 14.94
C GLU A 40 13.02 -11.52 15.53
N THR A 41 12.95 -12.65 14.80
CA THR A 41 13.57 -13.91 15.23
C THR A 41 15.09 -13.77 15.43
N LEU A 42 15.77 -13.07 14.51
CA LEU A 42 17.21 -12.83 14.63
C LEU A 42 17.54 -11.94 15.83
N ASN A 43 16.72 -10.93 16.11
CA ASN A 43 16.91 -10.03 17.24
C ASN A 43 16.65 -10.70 18.59
N GLU A 44 15.65 -11.59 18.68
CA GLU A 44 15.38 -12.40 19.88
C GLU A 44 16.57 -13.29 20.26
N GLY A 45 17.31 -13.78 19.25
CA GLY A 45 18.53 -14.57 19.44
C GLY A 45 19.71 -13.82 20.07
N ARG A 46 19.55 -12.52 20.37
CA ARG A 46 20.61 -11.63 20.91
C ARG A 46 21.93 -11.81 20.16
N PRO A 47 21.95 -11.55 18.85
CA PRO A 47 23.06 -11.94 17.96
C PRO A 47 24.37 -11.22 18.30
N TRP A 48 24.27 -10.10 19.03
CA TRP A 48 25.39 -9.29 19.48
C TRP A 48 25.92 -9.68 20.85
N GLY A 49 25.27 -10.64 21.54
CA GLY A 49 25.63 -11.07 22.89
C GLY A 49 25.18 -10.13 24.00
N ASP A 50 25.42 -10.57 25.24
CA ASP A 50 25.13 -9.84 26.49
C ASP A 50 26.39 -9.22 27.11
N ASP A 51 27.51 -9.19 26.39
CA ASP A 51 28.75 -8.56 26.82
C ASP A 51 28.70 -7.03 26.66
N GLU A 52 29.72 -6.33 27.16
CA GLU A 52 29.76 -4.86 27.11
C GLU A 52 29.66 -4.31 25.68
N PRO A 53 30.38 -4.85 24.67
CA PRO A 53 30.20 -4.45 23.27
C PRO A 53 28.80 -4.72 22.71
N GLY A 54 28.23 -5.90 22.96
CA GLY A 54 26.89 -6.27 22.50
C GLY A 54 25.82 -5.37 23.07
N ASN A 55 25.91 -5.06 24.36
CA ASN A 55 25.01 -4.11 25.02
C ASN A 55 25.17 -2.69 24.46
N GLU A 56 26.39 -2.23 24.20
CA GLU A 56 26.63 -0.89 23.63
C GLU A 56 26.07 -0.76 22.22
N PHE A 57 26.21 -1.80 21.40
CA PHE A 57 25.58 -1.85 20.07
C PHE A 57 24.05 -1.83 20.17
N ASN A 58 23.48 -2.68 21.03
CA ASN A 58 22.03 -2.78 21.21
C ASN A 58 21.39 -1.47 21.69
N LYS A 59 22.09 -0.64 22.47
CA LYS A 59 21.60 0.70 22.82
C LYS A 59 21.28 1.53 21.58
N SER A 60 22.15 1.50 20.57
CA SER A 60 21.89 2.28 19.35
C SER A 60 20.98 1.55 18.36
N TYR A 61 20.95 0.22 18.39
CA TYR A 61 20.23 -0.60 17.41
C TYR A 61 18.77 -0.94 17.81
N LEU A 62 18.53 -1.36 19.06
CA LEU A 62 17.23 -1.87 19.56
C LEU A 62 16.71 -1.23 20.86
N GLY A 63 17.55 -0.58 21.69
CA GLY A 63 17.19 -0.24 23.07
C GLY A 63 17.28 1.24 23.49
N GLY A 64 17.78 2.15 22.67
CA GLY A 64 18.02 3.57 23.02
C GLY A 64 16.89 4.54 22.64
N GLU A 65 17.13 5.86 22.69
CA GLU A 65 16.11 6.83 22.24
C GLU A 65 15.98 6.89 20.70
N ASP A 66 17.05 6.54 19.97
CA ASP A 66 17.09 6.71 18.51
C ASP A 66 16.80 5.47 17.67
N GLN A 67 16.76 4.27 18.26
CA GLN A 67 16.42 2.94 17.70
C GLN A 67 16.01 2.93 16.21
N PRO A 68 16.94 3.13 15.28
CA PRO A 68 16.61 3.34 13.88
C PRO A 68 16.07 2.07 13.22
N ALA A 69 16.54 0.89 13.64
CA ALA A 69 16.09 -0.38 13.11
C ALA A 69 14.63 -0.66 13.52
N ASP A 70 14.30 -0.50 14.80
CA ASP A 70 12.94 -0.65 15.31
C ASP A 70 11.98 0.38 14.69
N LYS A 71 12.42 1.64 14.52
CA LYS A 71 11.64 2.68 13.83
C LYS A 71 11.32 2.31 12.39
N VAL A 72 12.28 1.77 11.63
CA VAL A 72 12.05 1.31 10.25
C VAL A 72 11.05 0.15 10.22
N LEU A 73 11.19 -0.82 11.14
CA LEU A 73 10.28 -1.96 11.22
C LEU A 73 8.84 -1.49 11.49
N LYS A 74 8.65 -0.62 12.48
CA LYS A 74 7.34 -0.06 12.86
C LYS A 74 6.73 0.79 11.75
N LEU A 75 7.49 1.75 11.22
CA LEU A 75 7.01 2.62 10.14
C LEU A 75 6.56 1.82 8.93
N THR A 76 7.33 0.78 8.56
CA THR A 76 7.01 -0.03 7.39
C THR A 76 5.84 -0.97 7.68
N ALA A 77 5.69 -1.46 8.92
CA ALA A 77 4.50 -2.19 9.34
C ALA A 77 3.21 -1.35 9.22
N ASP A 78 3.29 -0.03 9.40
CA ASP A 78 2.15 0.88 9.20
C ASP A 78 1.93 1.22 7.71
N LEU A 79 3.01 1.42 6.94
CA LEU A 79 2.92 1.84 5.53
C LEU A 79 2.50 0.72 4.58
N VAL A 80 2.97 -0.50 4.80
CA VAL A 80 2.75 -1.63 3.89
C VAL A 80 1.26 -1.99 3.73
N PRO A 81 0.45 -2.06 4.81
CA PRO A 81 -0.99 -2.25 4.69
C PRO A 81 -1.68 -1.15 3.88
N LEU A 82 -1.19 0.11 3.96
CA LEU A 82 -1.73 1.19 3.15
C LEU A 82 -1.48 0.94 1.66
N VAL A 83 -0.27 0.52 1.30
CA VAL A 83 0.09 0.20 -0.10
C VAL A 83 -0.70 -1.00 -0.63
N GLU A 84 -0.96 -2.01 0.21
CA GLU A 84 -1.77 -3.18 -0.14
C GLU A 84 -3.18 -2.80 -0.60
N VAL A 85 -3.81 -1.83 0.07
CA VAL A 85 -5.19 -1.44 -0.22
C VAL A 85 -5.34 -0.37 -1.31
N LEU A 86 -4.24 0.24 -1.77
CA LEU A 86 -4.31 1.30 -2.80
C LEU A 86 -4.92 0.80 -4.11
N GLY A 87 -4.48 -0.34 -4.63
CA GLY A 87 -5.01 -0.92 -5.86
C GLY A 87 -6.53 -1.18 -5.80
N PRO A 88 -7.02 -1.94 -4.81
CA PRO A 88 -8.45 -2.13 -4.59
C PRO A 88 -9.24 -0.82 -4.43
N THR A 89 -8.67 0.17 -3.72
CA THR A 89 -9.32 1.47 -3.52
C THR A 89 -9.48 2.24 -4.83
N VAL A 90 -8.42 2.30 -5.64
CA VAL A 90 -8.44 2.95 -6.96
C VAL A 90 -9.43 2.22 -7.88
N LYS A 91 -9.42 0.88 -7.88
CA LYS A 91 -10.36 0.08 -8.67
C LYS A 91 -11.81 0.43 -8.32
N GLY A 92 -12.16 0.43 -7.03
CA GLY A 92 -13.51 0.77 -6.59
C GLY A 92 -13.92 2.20 -6.94
N ALA A 93 -12.98 3.16 -6.92
CA ALA A 93 -13.25 4.53 -7.35
C ALA A 93 -13.51 4.64 -8.86
N VAL A 94 -12.77 3.90 -9.69
CA VAL A 94 -12.97 3.86 -11.15
C VAL A 94 -14.30 3.20 -11.49
N GLU A 95 -14.59 2.02 -10.94
CA GLU A 95 -15.85 1.30 -11.14
C GLU A 95 -17.06 2.16 -10.73
N GLY A 96 -17.00 2.79 -9.55
CA GLY A 96 -18.07 3.68 -9.09
C GLY A 96 -18.27 4.94 -9.94
N THR A 97 -17.22 5.44 -10.60
CA THR A 97 -17.34 6.59 -11.52
C THR A 97 -18.01 6.19 -12.82
N VAL A 98 -17.68 5.00 -13.36
CA VAL A 98 -18.33 4.43 -14.56
C VAL A 98 -19.82 4.19 -14.29
N ASP A 99 -20.17 3.60 -13.13
CA ASP A 99 -21.56 3.35 -12.76
C ASP A 99 -22.40 4.64 -12.71
N VAL A 100 -21.82 5.73 -12.20
CA VAL A 100 -22.49 7.05 -12.17
C VAL A 100 -22.70 7.61 -13.57
N ASP A 101 -21.71 7.50 -14.46
CA ASP A 101 -21.83 7.97 -15.84
C ASP A 101 -22.89 7.19 -16.63
N ASP A 102 -22.94 5.88 -16.47
CA ASP A 102 -23.96 5.04 -17.11
C ASP A 102 -25.36 5.29 -16.55
N MET A 103 -25.49 5.54 -15.25
CA MET A 103 -26.74 5.94 -14.62
C MET A 103 -27.21 7.32 -15.14
N VAL A 104 -26.31 8.29 -15.29
CA VAL A 104 -26.64 9.61 -15.85
C VAL A 104 -27.06 9.51 -17.33
N LYS A 105 -26.37 8.69 -18.14
CA LYS A 105 -26.79 8.42 -19.53
C LYS A 105 -28.18 7.77 -19.57
N THR A 106 -28.45 6.80 -18.70
CA THR A 106 -29.75 6.12 -18.64
C THR A 106 -30.87 7.06 -18.19
N LEU A 107 -30.61 7.94 -17.20
CA LEU A 107 -31.61 8.85 -16.64
C LEU A 107 -31.86 10.12 -17.47
N PHE A 108 -30.85 10.60 -18.21
CA PHE A 108 -30.89 11.90 -18.91
C PHE A 108 -30.57 11.82 -20.41
N GLY A 109 -30.38 10.62 -20.98
CA GLY A 109 -29.94 10.40 -22.36
C GLY A 109 -30.49 9.13 -23.01
N GLY A 110 -31.73 8.75 -22.69
CA GLY A 110 -32.49 7.85 -23.57
C GLY A 110 -32.94 8.63 -24.81
N ASP A 111 -32.33 8.29 -25.96
CA ASP A 111 -32.70 8.60 -27.34
C ASP A 111 -33.58 9.84 -27.59
N ASP A 112 -33.00 10.89 -28.18
CA ASP A 112 -33.76 11.73 -29.11
C ASP A 112 -32.85 12.41 -30.16
N LYS A 113 -32.90 11.81 -31.37
CA LYS A 113 -32.58 12.31 -32.73
C LYS A 113 -31.13 12.43 -33.21
#